data_AF-S4PNB1-F1
#
_entry.id   AF-S4PNB1-F1
#
_cell.length_a   1.000
_cell.length_b   1.000
_cell.length_c   1.000
_cell.angle_alpha   90.00
_cell.angle_beta   90.00
_cell.angle_gamma   90.00
#
_symmetry.space_group_name_H-M   'P 1'
#
loop_
_entity.id
_entity.type
_entity.pdbx_description
1 polymer ?
#
loop_
_entity_poly.entity_id
_entity_poly.type
_entity_poly.pdbx_seq_one_letter_code
_entity_poly.pdbx_strand_id
1 'polypeptide(L)' 'MPIIKMDPSCCIGFYLATHSDFETFVNVISSFLVPQGVSSCIEYPIFTIHNGSRSTVMNPPNIRYSIFESDHHWVTPNIQ' A
#
# COMPACT_ATOMS: atom_id res chain seq x y z
N MET A 1 9.59 4.12 20.62
CA MET A 1 8.56 3.05 20.50
C MET A 1 9.09 2.03 19.49
N PRO A 2 9.06 0.71 19.77
CA PRO A 2 9.36 -0.29 18.75
C PRO A 2 8.35 -0.19 17.59
N ILE A 3 8.82 -0.35 16.35
CA ILE A 3 7.94 -0.27 15.15
C ILE A 3 6.79 -1.29 15.19
N ILE A 4 7.03 -2.44 15.82
CA ILE A 4 6.03 -3.51 16.06
C ILE A 4 4.87 -3.08 16.97
N LYS A 5 4.95 -1.92 17.62
CA LYS A 5 3.91 -1.36 18.49
C LYS A 5 3.19 -0.16 17.85
N MET A 6 3.51 0.18 16.60
CA MET A 6 2.81 1.23 15.87
C MET A 6 1.41 0.78 15.51
N ASP A 7 0.42 1.67 15.61
CA ASP A 7 -0.93 1.38 15.13
C ASP A 7 -0.88 1.12 13.61
N PRO A 8 -1.49 0.04 13.11
CA PRO A 8 -1.50 -0.27 11.69
C PRO A 8 -2.27 0.77 10.86
N SER A 9 -3.16 1.55 11.48
CA SER A 9 -3.85 2.67 10.87
C SER A 9 -2.97 3.92 10.97
N CYS A 10 -2.07 4.07 10.00
CA CYS A 10 -1.18 5.22 9.92
C CYS A 10 -1.29 5.96 8.58
N CYS A 11 -0.84 7.21 8.60
CA CYS A 11 -0.70 8.03 7.39
C CYS A 11 0.78 8.25 7.12
N ILE A 12 1.16 8.13 5.84
CA ILE A 12 2.52 8.42 5.36
C ILE A 12 2.43 9.66 4.48
N GLY A 13 3.14 10.71 4.86
CA GLY A 13 3.21 11.97 4.12
C GLY A 13 4.58 12.17 3.49
N PHE A 14 4.60 12.63 2.23
CA PHE A 14 5.81 13.02 1.52
C PHE A 14 5.70 14.49 1.10
N TYR A 15 6.77 15.26 1.29
CA TYR A 15 6.87 16.62 0.79
C TYR A 15 7.77 16.65 -0.45
N LEU A 16 7.23 17.12 -1.57
CA LEU A 16 7.89 17.18 -2.87
C LEU A 16 7.77 18.62 -3.36
N ALA A 17 8.85 19.39 -3.23
CA ALA A 17 8.80 20.84 -3.44
C ALA A 17 8.61 21.21 -4.92
N THR A 18 9.16 20.39 -5.82
CA THR A 18 9.15 20.62 -7.26
C THR A 18 8.62 19.41 -8.02
N HIS A 19 8.24 19.64 -9.27
CA HIS A 19 7.90 18.56 -10.19
C HIS A 19 9.05 17.58 -10.39
N SER A 20 10.30 18.07 -10.42
CA SER A 20 11.48 17.21 -10.54
C SER A 20 11.65 16.29 -9.34
N ASP A 21 11.30 16.76 -8.14
CA ASP A 21 11.33 15.94 -6.92
C ASP A 21 10.29 14.84 -6.98
N PHE A 22 9.10 15.13 -7.54
CA PHE A 22 8.06 14.12 -7.76
C PHE A 22 8.50 13.03 -8.74
N GLU A 23 9.04 13.40 -9.90
CA GLU A 23 9.55 12.42 -10.88
C GLU A 23 10.67 11.56 -10.28
N THR A 24 11.57 12.17 -9.53
CA THR A 24 12.64 11.45 -8.83
C THR A 24 12.06 10.49 -7.79
N PHE A 25 11.08 10.95 -7.01
CA PHE A 25 10.39 10.14 -6.01
C PHE A 25 9.74 8.89 -6.64
N VAL A 26 8.97 9.03 -7.72
CA VAL A 26 8.31 7.91 -8.40
C VAL A 26 9.32 6.85 -8.86
N ASN A 27 10.45 7.29 -9.41
CA ASN A 27 11.50 6.39 -9.89
C ASN A 27 12.21 5.63 -8.76
N VAL A 28 12.40 6.27 -7.60
CA VAL A 28 13.12 5.66 -6.46
C VAL A 28 12.20 4.78 -5.63
N ILE A 29 11.02 5.28 -5.28
CA ILE A 29 10.15 4.67 -4.27
C ILE A 29 9.69 3.26 -4.67
N SER A 30 9.50 3.02 -5.97
CA SER A 30 9.05 1.75 -6.53
C SER A 30 9.89 0.55 -6.08
N SER A 31 11.19 0.76 -5.81
CA SER A 31 12.10 -0.28 -5.30
C SER A 31 11.96 -0.60 -3.80
N PHE A 32 11.26 0.25 -3.04
CA PHE A 32 11.09 0.15 -1.59
C PHE A 32 9.67 -0.21 -1.15
N LEU A 33 8.70 -0.26 -2.07
CA LEU A 33 7.30 -0.49 -1.73
C LEU A 33 7.03 -1.90 -1.20
N VAL A 34 7.80 -2.89 -1.65
CA VAL A 34 7.68 -4.28 -1.21
C VAL A 34 8.73 -4.53 -0.11
N PRO A 35 8.33 -4.88 1.12
CA PRO A 35 9.26 -5.19 2.19
C PRO A 35 10.24 -6.30 1.78
N GLN A 36 11.54 -6.03 1.86
CA GLN A 36 12.58 -7.02 1.58
C GLN A 36 12.89 -7.84 2.84
N GLY A 37 13.11 -9.15 2.70
CA GLY A 37 13.50 -10.03 3.81
C GLY A 37 12.37 -10.61 4.65
N VAL A 38 11.12 -10.51 4.20
CA VAL A 38 9.97 -11.23 4.78
C VAL A 38 9.78 -12.57 4.05
N SER A 39 9.61 -13.67 4.80
CA SER A 39 9.54 -15.05 4.30
C SER A 39 8.27 -15.39 3.50
N SER A 40 7.45 -14.41 3.14
CA SER A 40 6.22 -14.64 2.41
C SER A 40 6.47 -14.67 0.90
N CYS A 41 6.09 -15.76 0.22
CA CYS A 41 6.04 -15.87 -1.24
C CYS A 41 5.02 -14.92 -1.92
N ILE A 42 4.54 -13.90 -1.21
CA ILE A 42 3.47 -13.01 -1.63
C ILE A 42 4.01 -11.58 -1.56
N GLU A 43 4.06 -10.92 -2.72
CA GLU A 43 4.36 -9.51 -2.82
C GLU A 43 3.19 -8.69 -2.24
N TYR A 44 3.46 -7.94 -1.18
CA TYR A 44 2.48 -7.06 -0.55
C TYR A 44 3.06 -5.64 -0.44
N PRO A 45 2.87 -4.79 -1.47
CA PRO A 45 3.37 -3.43 -1.44
C PRO A 45 2.61 -2.59 -0.43
N ILE A 46 3.29 -1.66 0.25
CA ILE A 46 2.68 -0.74 1.24
C ILE A 46 1.62 0.15 0.57
N PHE A 47 1.91 0.64 -0.64
CA PHE A 47 0.99 1.34 -1.53
C PHE A 47 1.42 1.13 -2.99
N THR A 48 0.56 1.44 -3.95
CA THR A 48 0.87 1.40 -5.39
C THR A 48 0.78 2.78 -6.02
N ILE A 49 1.58 3.01 -7.08
CA ILE A 49 1.56 4.23 -7.88
C ILE A 49 1.14 3.84 -9.30
N HIS A 50 0.20 4.59 -9.88
CA HIS A 50 -0.28 4.35 -11.22
C HIS A 50 -0.43 5.65 -12.00
N ASN A 51 -0.23 5.58 -13.31
CA ASN A 51 -0.52 6.68 -14.22
C ASN A 51 -1.99 6.59 -14.69
N GLY A 52 -2.74 7.68 -14.54
CA GLY A 52 -4.13 7.77 -14.94
C GLY A 52 -5.12 7.80 -13.78
N SER A 53 -6.40 7.68 -14.10
CA SER A 53 -7.49 7.75 -13.12
C SER A 53 -7.86 6.36 -12.58
N ARG A 54 -8.48 6.31 -11.40
CA ARG A 54 -8.94 5.05 -10.78
C ARG A 54 -9.75 4.17 -11.74
N SER A 55 -10.68 4.77 -12.49
CA SER A 55 -11.57 4.04 -13.42
C SER A 55 -10.83 3.41 -14.60
N THR A 56 -9.67 3.94 -14.96
CA THR A 56 -8.80 3.40 -16.03
C THR A 56 -7.82 2.35 -15.55
N VAL A 57 -7.49 2.35 -14.25
CA VAL A 57 -6.40 1.52 -13.69
C VAL A 57 -6.93 0.35 -12.87
N MET A 58 -8.02 0.55 -12.13
CA MET A 58 -8.59 -0.48 -11.29
C MET A 58 -9.78 -1.14 -11.97
N ASN A 59 -9.70 -2.46 -12.14
CA ASN A 59 -10.89 -3.27 -12.34
C ASN A 59 -11.59 -3.41 -10.97
N PRO A 60 -12.77 -2.81 -10.75
CA PRO A 60 -13.48 -2.87 -9.47
C PRO A 60 -13.73 -4.28 -8.89
N PRO A 61 -13.85 -5.40 -9.65
CA PRO A 61 -14.12 -6.70 -9.02
C PRO A 61 -12.95 -7.27 -8.19
N ASN A 62 -11.75 -6.68 -8.22
CA ASN A 62 -10.58 -7.16 -7.46
C ASN A 62 -10.11 -6.19 -6.36
N ILE A 63 -10.88 -5.14 -6.10
CA ILE A 63 -10.67 -4.37 -4.87
C ILE A 63 -11.20 -5.28 -3.76
N ARG A 64 -10.30 -6.01 -3.08
CA ARG A 64 -10.63 -6.53 -1.76
C ARG A 64 -11.07 -5.31 -0.97
N TYR A 65 -12.38 -5.21 -0.71
CA TYR A 65 -12.94 -4.20 0.16
C TYR A 65 -11.99 -4.05 1.33
N SER A 66 -11.50 -2.83 1.55
CA SER A 66 -10.75 -2.57 2.76
C SER A 66 -11.61 -3.09 3.91
N ILE A 67 -10.99 -3.65 4.93
CA ILE A 67 -11.66 -4.15 6.15
C ILE A 67 -12.62 -3.14 6.82
N PHE A 68 -12.68 -1.90 6.32
CA PHE A 68 -13.56 -0.82 6.76
C PHE A 68 -14.83 -0.63 5.92
N GLU A 69 -14.94 -1.25 4.75
CA GLU A 69 -16.09 -1.03 3.85
C GLU A 69 -17.19 -2.08 4.00
N SER A 70 -16.97 -3.08 4.86
CA SER A 70 -18.00 -4.03 5.28
C SER A 70 -18.23 -3.85 6.77
N ASP A 71 -19.45 -3.49 7.16
CA ASP A 71 -19.89 -3.32 8.55
C ASP A 71 -19.79 -4.60 9.41
N HIS A 72 -19.22 -5.68 8.88
CA HIS A 72 -19.25 -7.02 9.44
C HIS A 72 -17.89 -7.72 9.36
N HIS A 73 -17.26 -7.77 10.53
CA HIS A 73 -16.31 -8.79 11.00
C HIS A 73 -14.88 -8.71 10.46
N TRP A 74 -13.95 -8.59 11.42
CA TRP A 74 -12.53 -8.91 11.29
C TRP A 74 -12.38 -10.33 10.73
N VAL A 75 -12.15 -10.46 9.42
CA VAL A 75 -11.82 -11.77 8.84
C VAL A 75 -10.32 -12.00 9.02
N THR A 76 -9.94 -12.67 10.11
CA THR A 76 -8.61 -13.28 10.19
C THR A 76 -8.53 -14.36 9.10
N PRO A 77 -7.51 -14.35 8.22
CA PRO A 77 -7.33 -15.42 7.27
C PRO A 77 -7.03 -16.71 8.04
N ASN A 78 -7.94 -17.68 7.99
CA ASN A 78 -7.67 -19.03 8.47
C ASN A 78 -6.59 -19.63 7.58
N ILE A 79 -5.42 -19.87 8.18
CA ILE A 79 -4.36 -20.68 7.61
C ILE A 79 -4.81 -22.13 7.80
N GLN A 80 -5.13 -22.81 6.71
CA GLN A 80 -5.40 -24.25 6.68
C GLN A 80 -4.16 -24.99 6.20
#